data_AF-A0A494VWJ5-F1
#
_entry.id   AF-A0A494VWJ5-F1
#
_cell.length_a   1.000
_cell.length_b   1.000
_cell.length_c   1.000
_cell.angle_alpha   90.00
_cell.angle_beta   90.00
_cell.angle_gamma   90.00
#
_symmetry.space_group_name_H-M   'P 1'
#
loop_
_entity.id
_entity.type
_entity.pdbx_description
1 polymer ?
#
loop_
_entity_poly.entity_id
_entity_poly.type
_entity_poly.pdbx_seq_one_letter_code
_entity_poly.pdbx_strand_id
1 'polypeptide(L)' 'MGHHKEEKDNLDYIYYLVGLFTGLFIGFILNVGFTWIIVGGILGLLTAAAFIAVLVRGRNEEA' A
#
# COMPACT_ATOMS: atom_id res chain seq x y z
N MET A 1 13.30 -27.85 7.28
CA MET A 1 13.49 -26.88 6.18
C MET A 1 12.24 -26.00 6.17
N GLY A 2 12.22 -24.73 6.53
CA GLY A 2 13.21 -23.77 6.96
C GLY A 2 12.45 -22.45 7.20
N HIS A 3 13.02 -21.56 8.01
CA HIS A 3 12.60 -20.16 8.20
C HIS A 3 11.38 -19.86 9.10
N HIS A 4 11.43 -20.28 10.36
CA HIS A 4 11.12 -19.34 11.45
C HIS A 4 12.36 -18.45 11.64
N LYS A 5 12.41 -17.34 10.91
CA LYS A 5 13.46 -16.35 11.05
C LYS A 5 12.79 -15.02 11.29
N GLU A 6 12.67 -14.67 12.56
CA GLU A 6 12.48 -13.30 13.05
C GLU A 6 11.50 -12.48 12.22
N GLU A 7 10.20 -12.71 12.41
CA GLU A 7 9.17 -11.72 12.07
C GLU A 7 9.38 -10.50 12.97
N LYS A 8 10.38 -9.67 12.67
CA LYS A 8 10.31 -8.24 12.95
C LYS A 8 9.17 -7.74 12.09
N ASP A 9 7.96 -7.79 12.63
CA ASP A 9 6.71 -7.18 12.18
C ASP A 9 6.87 -6.32 10.92
N ASN A 10 6.94 -6.95 9.75
CA ASN A 10 7.02 -6.24 8.47
C ASN A 10 5.58 -5.84 8.09
N LEU A 11 5.02 -4.93 8.89
CA LEU A 11 3.65 -4.41 8.74
C LEU A 11 3.49 -3.56 7.48
N ASP A 12 4.58 -3.30 6.75
CA ASP A 12 4.61 -2.61 5.45
C ASP A 12 3.59 -3.18 4.46
N TYR A 13 3.42 -4.51 4.45
CA TYR A 13 2.42 -5.18 3.60
C TYR A 13 0.97 -4.75 3.88
N ILE A 14 0.64 -4.41 5.14
CA ILE A 14 -0.69 -3.94 5.52
C ILE A 14 -0.99 -2.59 4.87
N TYR A 15 -0.01 -1.68 4.83
CA TYR A 15 -0.18 -0.38 4.19
C TYR A 15 -0.39 -0.52 2.67
N TYR A 16 0.32 -1.44 2.02
CA TYR A 16 0.07 -1.77 0.61
C TYR A 16 -1.33 -2.35 0.37
N LEU A 17 -1.79 -3.27 1.22
CA LEU A 17 -3.14 -3.83 1.12
C LEU A 17 -4.22 -2.76 1.30
N VAL A 18 -4.08 -1.91 2.32
CA VAL A 18 -5.04 -0.83 2.59
C VAL A 18 -5.08 0.14 1.41
N GLY A 19 -3.91 0.56 0.90
CA GLY A 19 -3.81 1.48 -0.23
C GLY A 19 -4.38 0.90 -1.52
N LEU A 20 -4.12 -0.38 -1.81
CA LEU A 20 -4.72 -1.06 -2.96
C LEU A 20 -6.25 -1.12 -2.83
N PHE A 21 -6.75 -1.52 -1.67
CA PHE A 21 -8.19 -1.68 -1.45
C PHE A 21 -8.94 -0.35 -1.55
N THR A 22 -8.39 0.72 -0.96
CA THR A 22 -8.96 2.07 -1.10
C THR A 22 -8.86 2.59 -2.53
N GLY A 23 -7.74 2.38 -3.22
CA GLY A 23 -7.56 2.77 -4.61
C GLY A 23 -8.56 2.11 -5.56
N LEU A 24 -8.76 0.79 -5.41
CA LEU A 24 -9.76 0.05 -6.16
C LEU A 24 -11.18 0.49 -5.80
N PHE A 25 -11.47 0.76 -4.53
CA PHE A 25 -12.78 1.22 -4.07
C PHE A 25 -13.15 2.59 -4.65
N ILE A 26 -12.20 3.54 -4.66
CA ILE A 26 -12.40 4.85 -5.29
C ILE A 26 -12.62 4.69 -6.80
N GLY A 27 -11.80 3.88 -7.46
CA GLY A 27 -11.95 3.60 -8.88
C GLY A 27 -13.27 2.90 -9.23
N PHE A 28 -13.83 2.13 -8.29
CA PHE A 28 -15.14 1.50 -8.43
C PHE A 28 -16.31 2.48 -8.23
N ILE A 29 -16.18 3.45 -7.32
CA ILE A 29 -17.19 4.51 -7.12
C ILE A 29 -17.30 5.42 -8.36
N LEU A 30 -16.20 5.62 -9.08
CA LEU A 30 -16.20 6.38 -10.31
C LEU A 30 -16.97 5.61 -11.39
N ASN A 31 -18.23 6.02 -11.61
CA ASN A 31 -19.14 5.53 -12.65
C ASN A 31 -18.69 5.94 -14.08
N VAL A 32 -17.37 6.05 -14.29
CA VAL A 32 -16.70 6.58 -15.48
C VAL A 32 -16.11 5.45 -16.33
N GLY A 33 -16.18 4.19 -15.85
CA GLY A 33 -15.82 2.98 -16.59
C GLY A 33 -14.74 2.15 -15.89
N PHE A 34 -14.70 0.85 -16.21
CA PHE A 34 -13.84 -0.16 -15.56
C PHE A 34 -12.34 0.19 -15.58
N THR A 35 -11.87 0.98 -16.54
CA THR A 35 -10.49 1.47 -16.62
C THR A 35 -10.06 2.25 -15.38
N TRP A 36 -10.98 3.02 -14.77
CA TRP A 36 -10.68 3.82 -13.59
C TRP A 36 -10.44 2.98 -12.32
N ILE A 37 -10.92 1.74 -12.28
CA ILE A 37 -10.63 0.79 -11.20
C ILE A 37 -9.14 0.45 -11.22
N ILE A 38 -8.59 0.11 -12.39
CA ILE A 38 -7.16 -0.23 -12.54
C ILE A 38 -6.29 0.98 -12.20
N VAL A 39 -6.65 2.16 -12.72
CA VAL A 39 -5.94 3.41 -12.43
C VAL A 39 -5.98 3.72 -10.94
N GLY A 40 -7.16 3.59 -10.30
CA GLY A 40 -7.33 3.79 -8.87
C GLY A 40 -6.48 2.82 -8.04
N GLY A 41 -6.44 1.54 -8.40
CA GLY A 41 -5.59 0.54 -7.73
C GLY A 41 -4.10 0.87 -7.82
N ILE A 42 -3.61 1.27 -9.00
CA ILE A 42 -2.21 1.69 -9.20
C ILE A 42 -1.89 2.94 -8.37
N LEU A 43 -2.75 3.96 -8.43
CA LEU A 43 -2.57 5.18 -7.65
C LEU A 43 -2.61 4.90 -6.14
N GLY A 44 -3.47 4.00 -5.68
CA GLY A 44 -3.54 3.55 -4.29
C GLY A 44 -2.25 2.87 -3.82
N LEU A 45 -1.68 1.99 -4.65
CA LEU A 45 -0.38 1.36 -4.36
C LEU A 45 0.78 2.37 -4.35
N LEU A 46 0.82 3.29 -5.32
CA LEU A 46 1.83 4.35 -5.36
C LEU A 46 1.74 5.25 -4.12
N THR A 47 0.52 5.56 -3.69
CA THR A 47 0.28 6.34 -2.47
C THR A 47 0.73 5.58 -1.23
N ALA A 48 0.45 4.28 -1.13
CA ALA A 48 0.95 3.44 -0.04
C ALA A 48 2.48 3.35 -0.02
N ALA A 49 3.12 3.20 -1.18
CA ALA A 49 4.58 3.21 -1.29
C ALA A 49 5.17 4.53 -0.81
N ALA A 50 4.60 5.66 -1.24
CA ALA A 50 5.00 6.98 -0.79
C ALA A 50 4.77 7.17 0.73
N PHE A 51 3.65 6.69 1.25
CA PHE A 51 3.33 6.72 2.68
C PHE A 51 4.35 5.93 3.50
N ILE A 52 4.70 4.72 3.09
CA ILE A 52 5.72 3.90 3.77
C ILE A 52 7.08 4.60 3.70
N ALA A 53 7.46 5.14 2.54
CA ALA A 53 8.73 5.84 2.37
C ALA A 53 8.85 7.08 3.28
N VAL A 54 7.79 7.89 3.36
CA VAL A 54 7.82 9.16 4.11
C VAL A 54 7.54 8.95 5.62
N LEU A 55 6.49 8.20 5.97
CA LEU A 55 5.99 8.12 7.35
C LEU A 55 6.48 6.91 8.14
N VAL A 56 6.78 5.79 7.47
CA VAL A 56 7.25 4.57 8.15
C VAL A 56 8.78 4.53 8.18
N ARG A 57 9.44 4.76 7.03
CA ARG A 57 10.90 4.72 6.92
C ARG A 57 11.58 5.99 7.41
N GLY A 58 10.97 7.17 7.23
CA GLY A 58 11.45 8.42 7.84
C GLY A 58 11.54 8.37 9.37
N ARG A 59 10.87 7.42 10.01
CA ARG A 59 10.92 7.19 11.47
C ARG A 59 12.08 6.29 11.94
N ASN A 60 12.78 5.63 11.01
CA ASN A 60 13.91 4.72 11.30
C ASN A 60 15.28 5.33 10.95
N GLU A 61 15.32 6.50 10.30
CA GLU A 61 16.58 7.20 9.97
C GLU A 61 17.07 8.12 11.11
N GLU A 62 16.26 8.32 12.16
CA GLU A 62 16.60 9.13 13.35
C GLU A 62 16.91 8.31 14.63
N ALA A 63 17.22 7.01 14.51
CA ALA A 63 17.58 6.15 15.65
C ALA A 63 19.04 5.68 15.62
#